data_AF-A0A836EYB3-F1
#
_entry.id   AF-A0A836EYB3-F1
#
_cell.length_a   1.000
_cell.length_b   1.000
_cell.length_c   1.000
_cell.angle_alpha   90.00
_cell.angle_beta   90.00
_cell.angle_gamma   90.00
#
_symmetry.space_group_name_H-M   'P 1'
#
loop_
_entity.id
_entity.type
_entity.pdbx_description
1 polymer ?
#
loop_
_entity_poly.entity_id
_entity_poly.type
_entity_poly.pdbx_seq_one_letter_code
_entity_poly.pdbx_strand_id
1 'polypeptide(L)'
;MSILNTLHRAGTLVRANLTRKLDPARAITFSLTRYSEEGNVTKDSSATETPKVACVPIVSVETSIKYMNSDAYKQTYGDDPVWKKYRRNFKGQIPPRKTRKTCIRNGQISTGSPCPICRDEYLVLDHRNVKLLEQFINKHNGSVLSYS
;
A
#
# COMPACT_ATOMS: atom_id res chain seq x y z
N MET A 1 -82.69 25.17 43.13
CA MET A 1 -81.82 26.37 43.15
C MET A 1 -80.46 25.98 42.60
N SER A 2 -79.92 26.78 41.69
CA SER A 2 -78.51 26.81 41.28
C SER A 2 -77.85 25.56 40.65
N ILE A 3 -76.78 25.65 39.85
CA ILE A 3 -76.47 26.52 38.69
C ILE A 3 -75.16 26.01 38.05
N LEU A 4 -75.12 25.85 36.72
CA LEU A 4 -73.93 25.69 35.84
C LEU A 4 -73.03 24.42 36.05
N ASN A 5 -72.63 23.65 35.01
CA ASN A 5 -71.66 23.93 33.91
C ASN A 5 -70.18 23.89 34.44
N THR A 6 -69.20 23.21 33.85
CA THR A 6 -68.75 23.31 32.44
C THR A 6 -67.87 22.14 31.92
N LEU A 7 -67.87 22.00 30.58
CA LEU A 7 -66.75 21.63 29.69
C LEU A 7 -66.03 20.26 29.80
N HIS A 8 -66.14 19.47 28.73
CA HIS A 8 -65.14 18.46 28.35
C HIS A 8 -63.75 19.07 28.13
N ARG A 9 -62.70 18.34 28.52
CA ARG A 9 -61.40 18.39 27.81
C ARG A 9 -60.68 17.04 27.88
N ALA A 10 -60.90 16.18 26.89
CA ALA A 10 -60.08 14.99 26.71
C ALA A 10 -58.65 15.40 26.30
N GLY A 11 -57.65 14.88 27.02
CA GLY A 11 -56.25 15.31 26.88
C GLY A 11 -55.27 14.14 27.02
N THR A 12 -55.42 13.12 26.18
CA THR A 12 -54.51 11.97 26.14
C THR A 12 -53.15 12.37 25.59
N LEU A 13 -52.17 12.57 26.50
CA LEU A 13 -50.77 12.79 26.14
C LEU A 13 -50.14 11.49 25.60
N VAL A 14 -50.44 11.16 24.33
CA VAL A 14 -49.75 10.12 23.57
C VAL A 14 -48.32 10.59 23.32
N ARG A 15 -47.41 10.24 24.24
CA ARG A 15 -45.98 10.52 24.13
C ARG A 15 -45.39 9.59 23.05
N ALA A 16 -45.52 10.01 21.80
CA ALA A 16 -45.00 9.29 20.64
C ALA A 16 -43.46 9.23 20.72
N ASN A 17 -42.94 8.15 21.29
CA ASN A 17 -41.52 7.82 21.30
C ASN A 17 -41.08 7.44 19.88
N LEU A 18 -40.92 8.45 19.02
CA LEU A 18 -40.44 8.29 17.66
C LEU A 18 -38.94 7.98 17.69
N THR A 19 -38.61 6.73 17.98
CA THR A 19 -37.26 6.15 17.84
C THR A 19 -36.91 6.04 16.35
N ARG A 20 -36.68 7.21 15.73
CA ARG A 20 -35.96 7.30 14.46
C ARG A 20 -34.63 6.59 14.66
N LYS A 21 -34.50 5.38 14.11
CA LYS A 21 -33.20 4.77 13.90
C LYS A 21 -32.43 5.71 12.99
N LEU A 22 -31.49 6.45 13.56
CA LEU A 22 -30.47 7.13 12.80
C LEU A 22 -29.62 6.01 12.20
N ASP A 23 -29.75 5.80 10.88
CA ASP A 23 -28.77 4.99 10.18
C ASP A 23 -27.38 5.59 10.44
N PRO A 24 -26.38 4.79 10.83
CA PRO A 24 -25.03 5.27 11.10
C PRO A 24 -24.29 5.54 9.79
N ALA A 25 -24.83 6.48 9.00
CA ALA A 25 -24.17 7.06 7.84
C ALA A 25 -22.85 7.67 8.31
N ARG A 26 -21.75 7.02 7.93
CA ARG A 26 -20.38 7.37 8.37
C ARG A 26 -19.97 8.70 7.77
N ALA A 27 -20.36 9.80 8.41
CA ALA A 27 -20.03 11.15 7.99
C ALA A 27 -18.51 11.37 8.04
N ILE A 28 -17.87 11.44 6.86
CA ILE A 28 -16.45 11.74 6.73
C ILE A 28 -16.29 13.26 6.76
N THR A 29 -16.11 13.82 7.96
CA THR A 29 -15.82 15.25 8.14
C THR A 29 -14.38 15.55 7.69
N PHE A 30 -14.22 16.03 6.46
CA PHE A 30 -12.91 16.37 5.91
C PHE A 30 -12.50 17.77 6.39
N SER A 31 -11.66 17.84 7.43
CA SER A 31 -11.11 19.10 7.95
C SER A 31 -10.04 19.64 6.99
N LEU A 32 -10.40 20.63 6.17
CA LEU A 32 -9.44 21.35 5.33
C LEU A 32 -8.54 22.25 6.19
N THR A 33 -7.32 21.80 6.47
CA THR A 33 -6.29 22.63 7.08
C THR A 33 -5.94 23.78 6.15
N ARG A 34 -6.33 25.02 6.50
CA ARG A 34 -5.83 26.21 5.82
C ARG A 34 -4.44 26.54 6.37
N TYR A 35 -3.44 26.40 5.53
CA TYR A 35 -2.09 26.90 5.80
C TYR A 35 -2.04 28.38 5.41
N SER A 36 -1.42 29.22 6.22
CA SER A 36 -1.15 30.62 5.89
C SER A 36 0.27 30.74 5.36
N GLU A 37 0.43 31.28 4.16
CA GLU A 37 1.75 31.55 3.57
C GLU A 37 2.15 33.00 3.88
N GLU A 38 3.22 33.18 4.68
CA GLU A 38 3.99 34.42 4.69
C GLU A 38 5.14 34.26 3.69
N GLY A 39 5.14 35.08 2.63
CA GLY A 39 5.99 34.87 1.46
C GLY A 39 7.06 35.95 1.26
N ASN A 40 8.04 35.65 0.39
CA ASN A 40 8.86 36.65 -0.27
C ASN A 40 9.45 36.13 -1.61
N VAL A 41 9.13 36.83 -2.70
CA VAL A 41 10.01 37.29 -3.80
C VAL A 41 11.26 36.44 -4.13
N THR A 42 11.54 35.91 -5.34
CA THR A 42 10.91 35.82 -6.71
C THR A 42 11.77 34.82 -7.56
N LYS A 43 11.53 34.40 -8.83
CA LYS A 43 10.54 34.69 -9.89
C LYS A 43 10.41 33.53 -10.92
N ASP A 44 9.40 33.62 -11.79
CA ASP A 44 9.23 33.10 -13.17
C ASP A 44 10.07 31.91 -13.71
N SER A 45 9.43 30.75 -13.87
CA SER A 45 9.03 30.24 -15.21
C SER A 45 8.10 29.02 -15.07
N SER A 46 7.24 28.76 -16.07
CA SER A 46 6.00 27.99 -15.87
C SER A 46 6.06 26.52 -16.30
N ALA A 47 5.83 25.62 -15.35
CA ALA A 47 5.25 24.30 -15.57
C ALA A 47 4.36 23.91 -14.39
N THR A 48 3.14 23.42 -14.65
CA THR A 48 2.22 22.99 -13.58
C THR A 48 2.68 21.65 -13.01
N GLU A 49 3.37 21.68 -11.87
CA GLU A 49 3.84 20.50 -11.16
C GLU A 49 2.66 19.69 -10.60
N THR A 50 2.15 18.73 -11.39
CA THR A 50 1.41 17.60 -10.82
C THR A 50 2.34 16.83 -9.87
N PRO A 51 1.84 16.28 -8.75
CA PRO A 51 2.69 15.59 -7.79
C PRO A 51 3.40 14.42 -8.48
N LYS A 52 4.73 14.52 -8.62
CA LYS A 52 5.59 13.55 -9.31
C LYS A 52 5.55 12.21 -8.58
N VAL A 53 4.62 11.35 -8.97
CA VAL A 53 4.34 10.10 -8.27
C VAL A 53 5.56 9.18 -8.36
N ALA A 54 6.11 8.77 -7.21
CA ALA A 54 7.41 8.12 -7.10
C ALA A 54 7.48 6.81 -7.91
N CYS A 55 8.12 6.88 -9.08
CA CYS A 55 8.37 5.75 -9.96
C CYS A 55 9.59 4.96 -9.48
N VAL A 56 9.59 3.64 -9.70
CA VAL A 56 10.76 2.79 -9.47
C VAL A 56 11.90 3.24 -10.40
N PRO A 57 13.08 3.61 -9.87
CA PRO A 57 14.22 4.04 -10.68
C PRO A 57 14.68 2.94 -11.66
N ILE A 58 15.09 3.36 -12.86
CA ILE A 58 15.62 2.47 -13.89
C ILE A 58 17.12 2.28 -13.63
N VAL A 59 17.47 1.20 -12.93
CA VAL A 59 18.87 0.83 -12.64
C VAL A 59 19.48 0.04 -13.81
N SER A 60 20.73 0.33 -14.16
CA SER A 60 21.45 -0.41 -15.21
C SER A 60 21.98 -1.76 -14.69
N VAL A 61 22.07 -2.74 -15.59
CA VAL A 61 22.52 -4.10 -15.25
C VAL A 61 23.95 -4.13 -14.73
N GLU A 62 24.83 -3.26 -15.23
CA GLU A 62 26.19 -3.11 -14.71
C GLU A 62 26.20 -2.63 -13.26
N THR A 63 25.32 -1.70 -12.89
CA THR A 63 25.15 -1.24 -11.51
C THR A 63 24.58 -2.35 -10.63
N SER A 64 23.67 -3.17 -11.16
CA SER A 64 23.19 -4.38 -10.46
C SER A 64 24.32 -5.39 -10.20
N ILE A 65 25.14 -5.68 -11.20
CA ILE A 65 26.30 -6.60 -11.05
C ILE A 65 27.34 -6.01 -10.09
N LYS A 66 27.57 -4.69 -10.09
CA LYS A 66 28.42 -4.01 -9.09
C LYS A 66 27.81 -4.12 -7.68
N TYR A 67 26.50 -3.91 -7.54
CA TYR A 67 25.78 -4.05 -6.26
C TYR A 67 25.89 -5.46 -5.67
N MET A 68 25.73 -6.52 -6.48
CA MET A 68 25.91 -7.92 -6.06
C MET A 68 27.31 -8.25 -5.52
N ASN A 69 28.31 -7.40 -5.77
CA ASN A 69 29.68 -7.53 -5.26
C ASN A 69 29.99 -6.51 -4.14
N SER A 70 29.02 -5.69 -3.73
CA SER A 70 29.21 -4.60 -2.76
C SER A 70 29.00 -5.03 -1.31
N ASP A 71 29.66 -4.34 -0.39
CA ASP A 71 29.46 -4.54 1.05
C ASP A 71 28.01 -4.24 1.49
N ALA A 72 27.30 -3.34 0.78
CA ALA A 72 25.89 -3.04 1.05
C ALA A 72 24.98 -4.26 0.80
N TYR A 73 25.19 -5.00 -0.30
CA TYR A 73 24.50 -6.27 -0.53
C TYR A 73 24.87 -7.29 0.55
N LYS A 74 26.16 -7.43 0.88
CA LYS A 74 26.65 -8.37 1.90
C LYS A 74 26.10 -8.07 3.30
N GLN A 75 25.96 -6.79 3.67
CA GLN A 75 25.35 -6.36 4.93
C GLN A 75 23.84 -6.62 4.96
N THR A 76 23.15 -6.44 3.82
CA THR A 76 21.69 -6.57 3.70
C THR A 76 21.25 -8.03 3.68
N TYR A 77 21.94 -8.88 2.92
CA TYR A 77 21.57 -10.28 2.70
C TYR A 77 22.44 -11.25 3.49
N GLY A 78 23.75 -11.04 3.54
CA GLY A 78 24.73 -11.98 4.09
C GLY A 78 25.03 -13.09 3.09
N ASP A 79 25.35 -14.28 3.59
CA ASP A 79 25.55 -15.49 2.77
C ASP A 79 24.23 -16.17 2.35
N ASP A 80 23.09 -15.59 2.75
CA ASP A 80 21.75 -16.10 2.48
C ASP A 80 21.18 -15.59 1.14
N PRO A 81 20.41 -16.42 0.40
CA PRO A 81 19.80 -15.98 -0.85
C PRO A 81 18.72 -14.93 -0.60
N VAL A 82 18.61 -13.98 -1.53
CA VAL A 82 17.75 -12.78 -1.46
C VAL A 82 16.31 -13.05 -0.99
N TRP A 83 15.76 -14.20 -1.38
CA TRP A 83 14.38 -14.56 -1.06
C TRP A 83 14.16 -15.13 0.35
N LYS A 84 15.21 -15.57 1.08
CA LYS A 84 15.07 -16.22 2.40
C LYS A 84 14.44 -15.31 3.45
N LYS A 85 14.75 -14.00 3.42
CA LYS A 85 14.22 -13.00 4.35
C LYS A 85 12.80 -12.51 3.99
N TYR A 86 12.12 -13.14 3.03
CA TYR A 86 10.77 -12.73 2.57
C TYR A 86 9.67 -13.74 2.94
N ARG A 87 8.64 -13.25 3.63
CA ARG A 87 7.40 -13.99 3.91
C ARG A 87 6.24 -13.41 3.10
N ARG A 88 5.46 -14.27 2.43
CA ARG A 88 4.17 -13.90 1.80
C ARG A 88 3.09 -13.75 2.87
N ASN A 89 2.30 -12.68 2.80
CA ASN A 89 1.06 -12.56 3.55
C ASN A 89 -0.10 -13.20 2.76
N PHE A 90 -0.83 -14.12 3.37
CA PHE A 90 -2.01 -14.79 2.81
C PHE A 90 -2.93 -15.27 3.95
N LYS A 91 -4.17 -15.67 3.63
CA LYS A 91 -5.17 -16.15 4.60
C LYS A 91 -5.03 -17.67 4.81
N GLY A 92 -5.01 -18.12 6.06
CA GLY A 92 -4.91 -19.54 6.41
C GLY A 92 -3.47 -20.08 6.39
N GLN A 93 -3.33 -21.40 6.59
CA GLN A 93 -2.01 -22.05 6.68
C GLN A 93 -1.38 -22.38 5.32
N ILE A 94 -2.21 -22.65 4.30
CA ILE A 94 -1.76 -23.06 2.96
C ILE A 94 -1.78 -21.84 2.02
N PRO A 95 -0.66 -21.49 1.36
CA PRO A 95 -0.64 -20.38 0.42
C PRO A 95 -1.44 -20.68 -0.85
N PRO A 96 -2.04 -19.67 -1.51
CA PRO A 96 -2.53 -19.81 -2.87
C PRO A 96 -1.40 -20.28 -3.79
N ARG A 97 -1.65 -21.36 -4.56
CA ARG A 97 -0.67 -22.00 -5.47
C ARG A 97 0.05 -20.95 -6.32
N LYS A 98 -0.71 -20.13 -7.05
CA LYS A 98 -0.17 -19.04 -7.86
C LYS A 98 0.10 -17.78 -7.03
N THR A 99 1.19 -17.11 -7.34
CA THR A 99 1.52 -15.76 -6.85
C THR A 99 0.69 -14.68 -7.56
N ARG A 100 0.78 -13.43 -7.09
CA ARG A 100 0.25 -12.26 -7.82
C ARG A 100 0.97 -12.08 -9.16
N LYS A 101 0.28 -11.54 -10.17
CA LYS A 101 0.86 -11.29 -11.51
C LYS A 101 2.07 -10.34 -11.48
N THR A 102 1.97 -9.21 -10.79
CA THR A 102 3.06 -8.23 -10.63
C THR A 102 3.05 -7.61 -9.23
N CYS A 103 4.19 -7.07 -8.79
CA CYS A 103 4.27 -6.13 -7.65
C CYS A 103 4.12 -4.68 -8.12
N ILE A 104 4.71 -4.37 -9.27
CA ILE A 104 4.75 -3.04 -9.87
C ILE A 104 3.56 -2.85 -10.81
N ARG A 105 2.98 -1.64 -10.82
CA ARG A 105 1.95 -1.16 -11.77
C ARG A 105 2.21 0.30 -12.06
N ASN A 106 2.11 0.73 -13.32
CA ASN A 106 2.32 2.13 -13.73
C ASN A 106 3.64 2.72 -13.18
N GLY A 107 4.70 1.91 -13.16
CA GLY A 107 6.01 2.27 -12.60
C GLY A 107 6.11 2.27 -11.07
N GLN A 108 5.02 2.06 -10.32
CA GLN A 108 4.98 2.16 -8.85
C GLN A 108 4.79 0.81 -8.16
N ILE A 109 5.32 0.66 -6.93
CA ILE A 109 5.12 -0.52 -6.09
C ILE A 109 3.69 -0.54 -5.55
N SER A 110 2.81 -1.27 -6.23
CA SER A 110 1.35 -1.33 -5.95
C SER A 110 0.96 -2.20 -4.74
N THR A 111 1.93 -2.66 -3.94
CA THR A 111 1.66 -3.55 -2.79
C THR A 111 2.61 -3.28 -1.63
N GLY A 112 2.10 -3.03 -0.43
CA GLY A 112 2.90 -2.81 0.79
C GLY A 112 3.74 -4.00 1.29
N SER A 113 3.78 -5.11 0.55
CA SER A 113 4.71 -6.22 0.74
C SER A 113 5.20 -6.68 -0.63
N PRO A 114 6.16 -5.98 -1.27
CA PRO A 114 6.74 -6.41 -2.54
C PRO A 114 7.54 -7.72 -2.39
N CYS A 115 7.67 -8.46 -3.50
CA CYS A 115 8.57 -9.62 -3.56
C CYS A 115 10.03 -9.14 -3.41
N PRO A 116 11.00 -10.05 -3.21
CA PRO A 116 12.38 -9.67 -2.92
C PRO A 116 12.99 -8.77 -4.01
N ILE A 117 12.82 -9.20 -5.27
CA ILE A 117 13.32 -8.50 -6.47
C ILE A 117 12.63 -7.15 -6.72
N CYS A 118 11.34 -7.00 -6.37
CA CYS A 118 10.61 -5.74 -6.56
C CYS A 118 10.62 -4.84 -5.31
N ARG A 119 11.56 -5.05 -4.37
CA ARG A 119 11.75 -4.18 -3.19
C ARG A 119 13.09 -3.45 -3.21
N ASP A 120 14.10 -4.11 -3.76
CA ASP A 120 15.45 -3.59 -3.90
C ASP A 120 15.68 -3.29 -5.38
N GLU A 121 15.76 -2.00 -5.73
CA GLU A 121 15.84 -1.55 -7.11
C GLU A 121 17.17 -1.91 -7.79
N TYR A 122 18.19 -2.27 -7.01
CA TYR A 122 19.49 -2.71 -7.52
C TYR A 122 19.50 -4.19 -7.96
N LEU A 123 18.42 -4.95 -7.72
CA LEU A 123 18.31 -6.36 -8.14
C LEU A 123 17.66 -6.48 -9.54
N VAL A 124 18.39 -6.08 -10.56
CA VAL A 124 17.95 -6.17 -11.96
C VAL A 124 18.09 -7.62 -12.47
N LEU A 125 16.97 -8.20 -12.89
CA LEU A 125 16.90 -9.54 -13.46
C LEU A 125 17.33 -9.52 -14.94
N ASP A 126 18.62 -9.78 -15.19
CA ASP A 126 19.23 -9.88 -16.52
C ASP A 126 20.11 -11.14 -16.59
N HIS A 127 20.20 -11.75 -17.79
CA HIS A 127 20.95 -12.98 -18.05
C HIS A 127 22.45 -12.88 -17.70
N ARG A 128 23.03 -11.68 -17.70
CA ARG A 128 24.43 -11.42 -17.29
C ARG A 128 24.64 -11.48 -15.78
N ASN A 129 23.59 -11.33 -14.97
CA ASN A 129 23.70 -11.33 -13.51
C ASN A 129 23.61 -12.76 -12.94
N VAL A 130 24.59 -13.60 -13.31
CA VAL A 130 24.64 -15.03 -12.95
C VAL A 130 24.54 -15.24 -11.43
N LYS A 131 25.24 -14.42 -10.62
CA LYS A 131 25.21 -14.46 -9.14
C LYS A 131 23.83 -14.22 -8.51
N LEU A 132 22.90 -13.56 -9.24
CA LEU A 132 21.52 -13.40 -8.80
C LEU A 132 20.66 -14.59 -9.27
N LEU A 133 20.87 -15.07 -10.50
CA LEU A 133 20.10 -16.15 -11.10
C LEU A 133 20.36 -17.52 -10.45
N GLU A 134 21.61 -17.81 -10.07
CA GLU A 134 22.00 -19.03 -9.33
C GLU A 134 21.19 -19.24 -8.04
N GLN A 135 20.74 -18.16 -7.39
CA GLN A 135 19.97 -18.23 -6.14
C GLN A 135 18.55 -18.79 -6.32
N PHE A 136 18.07 -18.89 -7.56
CA PHE A 136 16.78 -19.44 -7.93
C PHE A 136 16.88 -20.82 -8.59
N ILE A 137 18.07 -21.42 -8.60
CA ILE A 137 18.38 -22.74 -9.18
C ILE A 137 18.92 -23.64 -8.06
N ASN A 138 18.39 -24.87 -7.96
CA ASN A 138 18.90 -25.85 -7.00
C ASN A 138 20.23 -26.46 -7.50
N LYS A 139 21.28 -26.33 -6.68
CA LYS A 139 22.66 -26.73 -6.97
C LYS A 139 22.85 -28.22 -7.31
N HIS A 140 21.95 -29.10 -6.88
CA HIS A 140 22.11 -30.56 -7.02
C HIS A 140 21.44 -31.17 -8.25
N ASN A 141 20.39 -30.52 -8.78
CA ASN A 141 19.56 -31.07 -9.86
C ASN A 141 19.22 -30.05 -10.97
N GLY A 142 19.69 -28.81 -10.86
CA GLY A 142 19.41 -27.74 -11.81
C GLY A 142 17.96 -27.23 -11.83
N SER A 143 17.08 -27.69 -10.92
CA SER A 143 15.67 -27.29 -10.96
C SER A 143 15.46 -25.85 -10.51
N VAL A 144 14.76 -25.06 -11.32
CA VAL A 144 14.36 -23.69 -10.98
C VAL A 144 13.27 -23.69 -9.90
N LEU A 145 13.36 -22.76 -8.94
CA LEU A 145 12.35 -22.58 -7.89
C LEU A 145 11.01 -22.09 -8.49
N SER A 146 10.03 -22.99 -8.55
CA SER A 146 8.71 -22.77 -9.16
C SER A 146 7.58 -22.73 -8.11
N TYR A 147 6.40 -22.25 -8.53
CA TYR A 147 5.14 -22.26 -7.77
C TYR A 147 4.05 -23.16 -8.40
N SER A 148 4.45 -23.96 -9.39
CA SER A 148 3.63 -24.91 -10.16
C SER A 148 3.05 -26.03 -9.29
#